data_AF-F8MK85-F1
#
_entry.id   AF-F8MK85-F1
#
_cell.length_a   1.000
_cell.length_b   1.000
_cell.length_c   1.000
_cell.angle_alpha   90.00
_cell.angle_beta   90.00
_cell.angle_gamma   90.00
#
_symmetry.space_group_name_H-M   'P 1'
#
loop_
_entity.id
_entity.type
_entity.pdbx_description
1 polymer ?
#
loop_
_entity_poly.entity_id
_entity_poly.type
_entity_poly.pdbx_seq_one_letter_code
_entity_poly.pdbx_strand_id
1 'polypeptide(L)' 'LHINLNKYEFYIKRVSFLSYIISLEGISINLKRIIIIVNSKTPTSVYNI' A
#
# COMPACT_ATOMS: atom_id res chain seq x y z
N LEU A 1 5.23 24.14 -6.72
CA LEU A 1 4.51 22.85 -6.68
C LEU A 1 5.31 21.85 -7.51
N HIS A 2 6.02 20.89 -6.89
CA HIS A 2 6.75 19.85 -7.64
C HIS A 2 5.88 18.59 -7.73
N ILE A 3 5.48 18.24 -8.95
CA ILE A 3 4.66 17.04 -9.22
C ILE A 3 5.59 15.99 -9.83
N ASN A 4 5.60 14.79 -9.24
CA ASN A 4 6.32 13.66 -9.81
C ASN A 4 5.40 12.87 -10.74
N LEU A 5 5.35 13.27 -12.02
CA LEU A 5 4.49 12.67 -13.03
C LEU A 5 4.72 11.15 -13.21
N ASN A 6 5.93 10.66 -12.91
CA ASN A 6 6.25 9.23 -13.01
C ASN A 6 5.54 8.38 -11.95
N LYS A 7 4.96 8.99 -10.92
CA LYS A 7 4.18 8.31 -9.86
C LYS A 7 2.67 8.41 -10.05
N TYR A 8 2.20 9.05 -11.13
CA TYR A 8 0.77 9.24 -11.36
C TYR A 8 0.18 8.12 -12.20
N GLU A 9 -1.04 7.78 -11.86
CA GLU A 9 -1.89 6.83 -12.57
C GLU A 9 -3.12 7.61 -13.08
N PHE A 10 -3.25 7.78 -14.40
CA PHE A 10 -4.34 8.54 -15.01
C PHE A 10 -5.38 7.61 -15.65
N TYR A 11 -6.67 7.94 -15.53
CA TYR A 11 -7.79 7.22 -16.14
C TYR A 11 -7.85 5.71 -15.82
N ILE A 12 -7.34 5.29 -14.65
CA ILE A 12 -7.35 3.87 -14.24
C ILE A 12 -8.53 3.59 -13.30
N LYS A 13 -9.28 2.52 -13.57
CA LYS A 13 -10.42 2.06 -12.74
C LYS A 13 -10.00 1.42 -11.41
N ARG A 14 -8.70 1.14 -11.25
CA ARG A 14 -8.10 0.45 -10.11
C ARG A 14 -6.75 1.07 -9.82
N VAL A 15 -6.59 1.67 -8.64
CA VAL A 15 -5.36 2.38 -8.25
C VAL A 15 -4.87 1.90 -6.89
N SER A 16 -3.57 2.00 -6.65
CA SER A 16 -3.03 1.77 -5.30
C SER A 16 -2.77 3.08 -4.57
N PHE A 17 -3.36 3.22 -3.38
CA PHE A 17 -3.21 4.41 -2.55
C PHE A 17 -3.06 4.00 -1.09
N LEU A 18 -2.02 4.49 -0.41
CA LEU A 18 -1.71 4.16 1.00
C LEU A 18 -1.76 2.66 1.32
N SER A 19 -1.26 1.83 0.40
CA SER A 19 -1.29 0.36 0.52
C SER A 19 -2.69 -0.25 0.56
N TYR A 20 -3.68 0.47 0.04
CA TYR A 20 -4.98 -0.05 -0.36
C TYR A 20 -5.07 -0.12 -1.88
N ILE A 21 -6.03 -0.90 -2.34
CA ILE A 21 -6.49 -0.94 -3.73
C ILE A 21 -7.88 -0.34 -3.74
N ILE A 22 -8.06 0.72 -4.52
CA ILE A 22 -9.34 1.41 -4.71
C ILE A 22 -9.84 1.05 -6.10
N SER A 23 -11.04 0.47 -6.19
CA SER A 23 -11.68 0.12 -7.45
C SER A 23 -13.19 0.32 -7.41
N LEU A 24 -13.87 0.01 -8.51
CA LEU A 24 -15.34 0.09 -8.65
C LEU A 24 -16.07 -0.83 -7.65
N GLU A 25 -15.44 -1.94 -7.28
CA GLU A 25 -15.96 -2.93 -6.34
C GLU A 25 -15.77 -2.49 -4.87
N GLY A 26 -15.01 -1.42 -4.62
CA GLY A 26 -14.77 -0.85 -3.30
C GLY A 26 -13.28 -0.72 -2.95
N ILE A 27 -12.99 -0.74 -1.65
CA ILE A 27 -11.63 -0.59 -1.10
C ILE A 27 -11.18 -1.92 -0.53
N SER A 28 -10.00 -2.38 -0.92
CA SER A 28 -9.38 -3.62 -0.41
C SER A 28 -7.95 -3.37 0.04
N ILE A 29 -7.44 -4.22 0.94
CA ILE A 29 -6.04 -4.14 1.39
C ILE A 29 -5.13 -4.66 0.26
N ASN A 30 -4.05 -3.94 -0.04
CA ASN A 30 -3.06 -4.41 -1.01
C ASN A 30 -2.31 -5.63 -0.45
N LEU A 31 -2.22 -6.70 -1.24
CA LEU A 31 -1.51 -7.93 -0.86
C LEU A 31 -0.06 -7.68 -0.40
N LYS A 32 0.62 -6.67 -0.96
CA LYS A 32 1.98 -6.29 -0.52
C LYS A 32 2.01 -5.93 0.97
N ARG A 33 0.99 -5.22 1.47
CA ARG A 33 0.86 -4.88 2.89
C ARG A 33 0.62 -6.13 3.74
N ILE A 34 -0.23 -7.04 3.26
CA ILE A 34 -0.51 -8.30 3.95
C ILE A 34 0.78 -9.10 4.09
N ILE A 35 1.54 -9.25 3.01
CA ILE A 35 2.81 -9.99 3.01
C ILE A 35 3.81 -9.37 4.01
N ILE A 36 3.93 -8.04 4.05
CA ILE A 36 4.82 -7.35 4.99
C ILE A 36 4.42 -7.64 6.45
N ILE A 37 3.13 -7.59 6.75
CA ILE A 37 2.64 -7.85 8.12
C ILE A 37 2.84 -9.33 8.49
N VAL A 38 2.45 -10.25 7.62
CA VAL A 38 2.55 -11.71 7.87
C VAL A 38 4.00 -12.16 8.02
N ASN A 39 4.91 -11.60 7.22
CA ASN A 39 6.32 -11.94 7.27
C ASN A 39 7.10 -11.10 8.29
N SER A 40 6.46 -10.20 9.01
CA SER A 40 7.11 -9.42 10.05
C SER A 40 7.53 -10.35 11.19
N LYS A 41 8.79 -10.23 11.61
CA LYS A 41 9.29 -10.99 12.78
C LYS A 41 8.64 -10.43 14.03
N THR A 42 8.28 -11.30 14.96
CA THR A 42 7.84 -10.88 16.29
C THR A 42 8.91 -9.97 16.91
N PRO A 43 8.58 -8.72 17.30
CA PRO A 43 9.53 -7.84 17.94
C PRO A 43 10.05 -8.47 19.22
N THR A 44 11.36 -8.66 19.33
CA THR A 44 12.04 -9.20 20.53
C THR A 44 12.62 -8.11 21.42
N SER A 45 12.54 -6.86 20.98
CA SER A 45 13.09 -5.69 21.68
C SER A 45 12.28 -4.45 21.32
N VAL A 46 12.25 -3.49 22.24
CA VAL A 46 11.54 -2.20 22.08
C VAL A 46 12.09 -1.39 20.89
N TYR A 47 13.34 -1.62 20.49
CA TYR A 47 13.95 -1.00 19.31
C TYR A 47 13.46 -1.56 17.97
N ASN A 48 12.76 -2.70 17.99
CA ASN A 48 12.23 -3.39 16.80
C ASN A 48 10.69 -3.33 16.74
N ILE A 49 10.07 -2.47 17.55
CA ILE A 49 8.63 -2.15 17.52
C ILE A 49 8.41 -1.00 16.53
#